data_AF-A0AA37B1J8-F1
#
_entry.id   AF-A0AA37B1J8-F1
#
_cell.length_a   1.000
_cell.length_b   1.000
_cell.length_c   1.000
_cell.angle_alpha   90.00
_cell.angle_beta   90.00
_cell.angle_gamma   90.00
#
_symmetry.space_group_name_H-M   'P 1'
#
loop_
_entity.id
_entity.type
_entity.pdbx_description
1 polymer ?
#
loop_
_entity_poly.entity_id
_entity_poly.type
_entity_poly.pdbx_seq_one_letter_code
_entity_poly.pdbx_strand_id
1 'polypeptide(L)'
;MKSIKMLSALVLIASSFTANATFISGDYTLNNGKQVALQGLEWMPLTYSQSYSRLYVEADGGWVDRFGNQWQQNDWRYATRAETATLLNSLWGGNYLGFSNDNFAGATWFIDQLGGLGIDTTLGHNRVDLKLTNDVWLNYDVSQFLFGEDLECSDELRLSCIGEVGIADGFYDSMVTRNIHTGYGVYMQAWTPLGYFDDLSGVDAGLNSNNRVRSKSNSSSMLGSLLVRQPAIAQVPEPTTLVLLAFVLFGVWLKRPGHSAKAIS
;
A
#
# COMPACT_ATOMS: atom_id res chain seq x y z
N MET A 1 36.02 30.88 -50.78
CA MET A 1 35.27 29.61 -50.69
C MET A 1 35.64 28.89 -49.41
N LYS A 2 34.64 28.69 -48.56
CA LYS A 2 34.47 27.72 -47.44
C LYS A 2 35.61 27.49 -46.45
N SER A 3 35.44 28.14 -45.29
CA SER A 3 35.97 27.78 -43.97
C SER A 3 35.49 26.41 -43.50
N ILE A 4 36.39 25.58 -42.98
CA ILE A 4 36.02 24.38 -42.19
C ILE A 4 36.59 24.59 -40.78
N LYS A 5 35.74 25.09 -39.88
CA LYS A 5 35.98 25.01 -38.43
C LYS A 5 35.60 23.59 -38.01
N MET A 6 36.56 22.81 -37.55
CA MET A 6 36.32 21.51 -36.94
C MET A 6 35.77 21.78 -35.52
N LEU A 7 34.45 21.65 -35.36
CA LEU A 7 33.80 21.76 -34.05
C LEU A 7 33.56 20.34 -33.52
N SER A 8 34.26 20.01 -32.45
CA SER A 8 34.04 18.81 -31.65
C SER A 8 32.62 18.81 -31.07
N ALA A 9 31.83 17.80 -31.39
CA ALA A 9 30.56 17.52 -30.72
C ALA A 9 30.57 16.06 -30.25
N LEU A 10 31.14 15.85 -29.07
CA LEU A 10 30.96 14.61 -28.32
C LEU A 10 29.53 14.65 -27.76
N VAL A 11 28.60 13.96 -28.40
CA VAL A 11 27.25 13.76 -27.87
C VAL A 11 27.36 12.66 -26.80
N LEU A 12 27.46 13.08 -25.53
CA LEU A 12 27.26 12.19 -24.40
C LEU A 12 25.75 11.95 -24.28
N ILE A 13 25.25 10.88 -24.91
CA ILE A 13 23.90 10.40 -24.63
C ILE A 13 23.97 9.72 -23.27
N ALA A 14 23.79 10.50 -22.21
CA ALA A 14 23.38 9.96 -20.93
C ALA A 14 21.96 9.42 -21.12
N SER A 15 21.84 8.13 -21.41
CA SER A 15 20.60 7.39 -21.27
C SER A 15 20.29 7.33 -19.77
N SER A 16 19.64 8.38 -19.28
CA SER A 16 18.98 8.38 -17.98
C SER A 16 17.88 7.33 -18.05
N PHE A 17 18.17 6.11 -17.59
CA PHE A 17 17.13 5.17 -17.21
C PHE A 17 16.46 5.74 -15.96
N THR A 18 15.51 6.64 -16.13
CA THR A 18 14.52 6.90 -15.09
C THR A 18 13.66 5.64 -15.04
N ALA A 19 13.92 4.77 -14.09
CA ALA A 19 12.92 3.79 -13.69
C ALA A 19 11.71 4.61 -13.23
N ASN A 20 10.69 4.71 -14.08
CA ASN A 20 9.45 5.36 -13.69
C ASN A 20 8.86 4.50 -12.57
N ALA A 21 8.89 5.04 -11.36
CA ALA A 21 8.08 4.62 -10.24
C ALA A 21 6.62 4.55 -10.70
N THR A 22 6.15 3.39 -11.14
CA THR A 22 4.76 3.27 -11.57
C THR A 22 3.96 2.95 -10.32
N PHE A 23 3.36 3.98 -9.72
CA PHE A 23 2.38 3.79 -8.67
C PHE A 23 1.19 2.99 -9.19
N ILE A 24 0.59 2.19 -8.32
CA ILE A 24 -0.39 1.18 -8.73
C ILE A 24 -1.78 1.78 -8.56
N SER A 25 -2.48 1.99 -9.67
CA SER A 25 -3.82 2.57 -9.71
C SER A 25 -4.58 2.11 -10.96
N GLY A 26 -5.90 2.30 -10.97
CA GLY A 26 -6.76 1.90 -12.09
C GLY A 26 -7.33 0.49 -11.95
N ASP A 27 -7.71 -0.10 -13.09
CA ASP A 27 -8.41 -1.37 -13.14
C ASP A 27 -7.47 -2.51 -13.54
N TYR A 28 -7.50 -3.60 -12.78
CA TYR A 28 -6.74 -4.81 -13.06
C TYR A 28 -7.65 -6.03 -13.01
N THR A 29 -7.45 -6.94 -13.95
CA THR A 29 -8.11 -8.24 -13.97
C THR A 29 -7.05 -9.32 -13.88
N LEU A 30 -7.21 -10.23 -12.93
CA LEU A 30 -6.36 -11.39 -12.78
C LEU A 30 -6.57 -12.37 -13.95
N ASN A 31 -5.60 -13.25 -14.19
CA ASN A 31 -5.69 -14.25 -15.27
C ASN A 31 -6.88 -15.22 -15.13
N ASN A 32 -7.46 -15.32 -13.92
CA ASN A 32 -8.66 -16.10 -13.64
C ASN A 32 -9.98 -15.30 -13.79
N GLY A 33 -9.91 -14.05 -14.29
CA GLY A 33 -11.06 -13.19 -14.54
C GLY A 33 -11.54 -12.36 -13.35
N LYS A 34 -10.95 -12.51 -12.16
CA LYS A 34 -11.32 -11.74 -10.97
C LYS A 34 -10.77 -10.31 -11.06
N GLN A 35 -11.57 -9.32 -10.70
CA GLN A 35 -11.14 -7.92 -10.61
C GLN A 35 -10.35 -7.66 -9.33
N VAL A 36 -9.29 -6.88 -9.41
CA VAL A 36 -8.52 -6.41 -8.25
C VAL A 36 -9.17 -5.15 -7.71
N ALA A 37 -9.42 -5.11 -6.40
CA ALA A 37 -10.11 -4.01 -5.74
C ALA A 37 -9.13 -2.97 -5.17
N LEU A 38 -8.61 -2.08 -6.03
CA LEU A 38 -7.78 -0.94 -5.60
C LEU A 38 -8.57 0.22 -4.99
N GLN A 39 -9.90 0.18 -5.04
CA GLN A 39 -10.80 1.15 -4.37
C GLN A 39 -10.63 2.59 -4.87
N GLY A 40 -10.13 2.77 -6.10
CA GLY A 40 -9.80 4.10 -6.63
C GLY A 40 -8.60 4.76 -5.95
N LEU A 41 -7.86 4.02 -5.12
CA LEU A 41 -6.65 4.48 -4.44
C LEU A 41 -5.43 4.25 -5.34
N GLU A 42 -4.43 5.10 -5.15
CA GLU A 42 -3.09 4.92 -5.70
C GLU A 42 -2.18 4.33 -4.63
N TRP A 43 -1.51 3.22 -4.94
CA TRP A 43 -0.69 2.47 -4.00
C TRP A 43 0.79 2.60 -4.34
N MET A 44 1.62 2.73 -3.29
CA MET A 44 3.08 2.74 -3.43
C MET A 44 3.62 1.30 -3.44
N PRO A 45 4.49 0.94 -4.39
CA PRO A 45 5.21 -0.33 -4.31
C PRO A 45 6.00 -0.44 -3.00
N LEU A 46 5.98 -1.60 -2.37
CA LEU A 46 6.58 -1.82 -1.06
C LEU A 46 8.08 -1.54 -1.04
N THR A 47 8.75 -1.72 -2.17
CA THR A 47 10.19 -1.47 -2.34
C THR A 47 10.60 -0.06 -1.89
N TYR A 48 9.74 0.95 -2.08
CA TYR A 48 10.02 2.33 -1.66
C TYR A 48 10.25 2.44 -0.15
N SER A 49 9.44 1.72 0.61
CA SER A 49 9.42 1.72 2.08
C SER A 49 10.18 0.55 2.71
N GLN A 50 10.78 -0.32 1.90
CA GLN A 50 11.42 -1.55 2.36
C GLN A 50 12.55 -1.25 3.36
N SER A 51 12.62 -2.03 4.43
CA SER A 51 13.58 -1.87 5.54
C SER A 51 13.39 -0.63 6.40
N TYR A 52 12.43 0.24 6.11
CA TYR A 52 12.12 1.37 6.97
C TYR A 52 11.09 0.97 8.02
N SER A 53 11.28 1.50 9.23
CA SER A 53 10.27 1.37 10.28
C SER A 53 9.12 2.34 10.02
N ARG A 54 7.95 2.03 10.58
CA ARG A 54 6.80 2.93 10.46
C ARG A 54 7.06 4.30 11.08
N LEU A 55 7.79 4.34 12.19
CA LEU A 55 8.22 5.61 12.80
C LEU A 55 9.06 6.49 11.87
N TYR A 56 9.86 5.88 10.97
CA TYR A 56 10.64 6.64 9.99
C TYR A 56 9.75 7.20 8.88
N VAL A 57 8.84 6.38 8.35
CA VAL A 57 7.91 6.78 7.28
C VAL A 57 6.92 7.85 7.75
N GLU A 58 6.52 7.80 9.03
CA GLU A 58 5.62 8.78 9.66
C GLU A 58 6.36 10.00 10.24
N ALA A 59 7.68 10.13 10.04
CA ALA A 59 8.45 11.21 10.65
C ALA A 59 8.01 12.61 10.18
N ASP A 60 8.05 13.56 11.12
CA ASP A 60 7.78 14.97 10.83
C ASP A 60 8.77 15.51 9.79
N GLY A 61 8.26 16.23 8.79
CA GLY A 61 9.06 16.75 7.68
C GLY A 61 9.26 15.80 6.50
N GLY A 62 8.64 14.62 6.53
CA GLY A 62 8.68 13.64 5.44
C GLY A 62 9.81 12.63 5.57
N TRP A 63 10.02 11.85 4.51
CA TRP A 63 11.01 10.76 4.51
C TRP A 63 11.69 10.62 3.15
N VAL A 64 12.85 9.96 3.13
CA VAL A 64 13.61 9.69 1.90
C VAL A 64 13.59 8.19 1.66
N ASP A 65 13.16 7.78 0.48
CA ASP A 65 13.17 6.36 0.12
C ASP A 65 14.57 5.85 -0.22
N ARG A 66 14.65 4.54 -0.44
CA ARG A 66 15.87 3.84 -0.81
C ARG A 66 16.45 4.25 -2.18
N PHE A 67 15.68 4.93 -3.02
CA PHE A 67 16.09 5.43 -4.33
C PHE A 67 16.49 6.91 -4.28
N GLY A 68 16.38 7.56 -3.11
CA GLY A 68 16.70 8.97 -2.91
C GLY A 68 15.56 9.94 -3.22
N ASN A 69 14.34 9.47 -3.47
CA ASN A 69 13.20 10.38 -3.62
C ASN A 69 12.76 10.89 -2.25
N GLN A 70 12.37 12.16 -2.20
CA GLN A 70 11.87 12.82 -1.00
C GLN A 70 10.34 12.84 -1.04
N TRP A 71 9.72 12.34 0.01
CA TRP A 71 8.27 12.29 0.19
C TRP A 71 7.86 13.29 1.26
N GLN A 72 6.89 14.15 0.97
CA GLN A 72 6.42 15.12 1.95
C GLN A 72 5.57 14.43 3.02
N GLN A 73 5.52 15.05 4.20
CA GLN A 73 4.59 14.65 5.24
C GLN A 73 3.15 14.73 4.70
N ASN A 74 2.37 13.66 4.91
CA ASN A 74 1.00 13.51 4.42
C ASN A 74 0.83 13.32 2.90
N ASP A 75 1.89 13.06 2.12
CA ASP A 75 1.70 12.61 0.72
C ASP A 75 1.14 11.18 0.65
N TRP A 76 1.57 10.36 1.61
CA TRP A 76 1.26 8.94 1.71
C TRP A 76 0.86 8.63 3.15
N ARG A 77 -0.12 7.75 3.30
CA ARG A 77 -0.52 7.18 4.60
C ARG A 77 -0.52 5.66 4.52
N TYR A 78 -0.56 5.02 5.67
CA TYR A 78 -0.81 3.59 5.73
C TYR A 78 -2.22 3.30 5.20
N ALA A 79 -2.35 2.23 4.41
CA ALA A 79 -3.66 1.71 4.06
C ALA A 79 -4.35 1.26 5.34
N THR A 80 -5.60 1.67 5.54
CA THR A 80 -6.41 1.20 6.67
C THR A 80 -6.57 -0.32 6.60
N ARG A 81 -6.97 -0.91 7.70
CA ARG A 81 -7.30 -2.33 7.79
C ARG A 81 -8.42 -2.70 6.82
N ALA A 82 -9.45 -1.86 6.71
CA ALA A 82 -10.56 -2.10 5.80
C ALA A 82 -10.12 -2.04 4.32
N GLU A 83 -9.29 -1.08 3.95
CA GLU A 83 -8.74 -0.97 2.59
C GLU A 83 -7.82 -2.14 2.25
N THR A 84 -6.99 -2.55 3.22
CA THR A 84 -6.09 -3.70 3.08
C THR A 84 -6.88 -4.99 2.92
N ALA A 85 -7.88 -5.23 3.78
CA ALA A 85 -8.73 -6.41 3.70
C ALA A 85 -9.49 -6.46 2.37
N THR A 86 -10.00 -5.33 1.88
CA THR A 86 -10.67 -5.25 0.58
C THR A 86 -9.73 -5.63 -0.56
N LEU A 87 -8.50 -5.10 -0.58
CA LEU A 87 -7.49 -5.47 -1.57
C LEU A 87 -7.16 -6.97 -1.49
N LEU A 88 -6.77 -7.47 -0.32
CA LEU A 88 -6.33 -8.86 -0.17
C LEU A 88 -7.46 -9.86 -0.42
N ASN A 89 -8.69 -9.57 0.00
CA ASN A 89 -9.87 -10.40 -0.31
C ASN A 89 -10.17 -10.43 -1.81
N SER A 90 -9.90 -9.35 -2.55
CA SER A 90 -10.03 -9.33 -4.01
C SER A 90 -8.95 -10.18 -4.71
N LEU A 91 -7.82 -10.44 -4.07
CA LEU A 91 -6.74 -11.29 -4.60
C LEU A 91 -6.87 -12.75 -4.16
N TRP A 92 -7.40 -12.99 -2.96
CA TRP A 92 -7.54 -14.32 -2.37
C TRP A 92 -8.48 -15.25 -3.17
N GLY A 93 -8.14 -16.55 -3.21
CA GLY A 93 -8.91 -17.57 -3.93
C GLY A 93 -10.25 -17.95 -3.29
N GLY A 94 -10.45 -17.62 -2.01
CA GLY A 94 -11.75 -17.73 -1.34
C GLY A 94 -12.14 -19.12 -0.81
N ASN A 95 -11.24 -20.11 -0.90
CA ASN A 95 -11.52 -21.47 -0.42
C ASN A 95 -10.56 -21.95 0.68
N TYR A 96 -9.31 -21.50 0.64
CA TYR A 96 -8.21 -22.07 1.40
C TYR A 96 -7.37 -20.98 2.08
N LEU A 97 -7.15 -21.12 3.38
CA LEU A 97 -6.20 -20.29 4.14
C LEU A 97 -4.78 -20.85 4.08
N GLY A 98 -3.82 -19.96 3.95
CA GLY A 98 -2.42 -20.26 3.75
C GLY A 98 -2.11 -20.55 2.28
N PHE A 99 -1.21 -21.49 2.07
CA PHE A 99 -0.75 -21.83 0.73
C PHE A 99 -1.76 -22.70 -0.03
N SER A 100 -2.17 -22.25 -1.22
CA SER A 100 -3.09 -22.96 -2.10
C SER A 100 -2.88 -22.58 -3.55
N ASN A 101 -3.21 -23.48 -4.49
CA ASN A 101 -3.21 -23.18 -5.92
C ASN A 101 -4.23 -22.09 -6.26
N ASP A 102 -5.38 -22.05 -5.57
CA ASP A 102 -6.45 -21.07 -5.77
C ASP A 102 -5.97 -19.63 -5.49
N ASN A 103 -4.97 -19.50 -4.63
CA ASN A 103 -4.39 -18.23 -4.20
C ASN A 103 -3.29 -17.73 -5.13
N PHE A 104 -2.77 -18.59 -6.02
CA PHE A 104 -1.57 -18.30 -6.82
C PHE A 104 -1.74 -17.05 -7.68
N ALA A 105 -2.82 -16.95 -8.45
CA ALA A 105 -3.02 -15.83 -9.37
C ALA A 105 -3.03 -14.45 -8.67
N GLY A 106 -3.71 -14.33 -7.53
CA GLY A 106 -3.76 -13.08 -6.78
C GLY A 106 -2.48 -12.77 -6.04
N ALA A 107 -1.80 -13.79 -5.50
CA ALA A 107 -0.53 -13.62 -4.83
C ALA A 107 0.58 -13.22 -5.85
N THR A 108 0.57 -13.80 -7.05
CA THR A 108 1.47 -13.40 -8.15
C THR A 108 1.25 -11.94 -8.52
N TRP A 109 -0.01 -11.51 -8.71
CA TRP A 109 -0.30 -10.10 -8.98
C TRP A 109 0.23 -9.18 -7.86
N PHE A 110 0.06 -9.55 -6.59
CA PHE A 110 0.57 -8.76 -5.48
C PHE A 110 2.09 -8.63 -5.54
N ILE A 111 2.80 -9.74 -5.70
CA ILE A 111 4.27 -9.76 -5.74
C ILE A 111 4.79 -9.00 -6.97
N ASP A 112 4.15 -9.12 -8.12
CA ASP A 112 4.57 -8.45 -9.36
C ASP A 112 4.30 -6.94 -9.32
N GLN A 113 3.20 -6.49 -8.73
CA GLN A 113 2.80 -5.08 -8.72
C GLN A 113 3.32 -4.32 -7.49
N LEU A 114 3.09 -4.86 -6.29
CA LEU A 114 3.50 -4.23 -5.03
C LEU A 114 4.94 -4.59 -4.63
N GLY A 115 5.50 -5.65 -5.22
CA GLY A 115 6.91 -6.03 -5.06
C GLY A 115 7.14 -7.13 -4.03
N GLY A 116 7.95 -8.13 -4.39
CA GLY A 116 8.52 -9.16 -3.53
C GLY A 116 9.68 -8.64 -2.67
N LEU A 117 9.62 -8.75 -1.34
CA LEU A 117 10.65 -8.23 -0.42
C LEU A 117 11.51 -9.29 0.27
N GLY A 118 11.04 -10.53 0.24
CA GLY A 118 11.29 -11.54 1.26
C GLY A 118 12.71 -12.06 1.33
N ILE A 119 13.55 -11.77 0.34
CA ILE A 119 14.87 -12.40 0.31
C ILE A 119 15.92 -11.50 -0.33
N ASP A 120 15.78 -10.23 -0.03
CA ASP A 120 16.78 -9.23 -0.29
C ASP A 120 17.75 -9.18 0.89
N THR A 121 18.76 -10.06 0.88
CA THR A 121 19.81 -10.09 1.91
C THR A 121 20.73 -8.87 1.86
N THR A 122 20.58 -8.00 0.86
CA THR A 122 21.48 -6.89 0.58
C THR A 122 20.73 -5.73 -0.07
N LEU A 123 19.83 -5.06 0.68
CA LEU A 123 19.30 -3.73 0.35
C LEU A 123 19.11 -3.47 -1.17
N GLY A 124 18.35 -4.34 -1.85
CA GLY A 124 17.94 -4.38 -3.26
C GLY A 124 19.05 -4.42 -4.29
N HIS A 125 20.18 -5.01 -3.94
CA HIS A 125 21.18 -5.41 -4.93
C HIS A 125 21.15 -6.94 -5.12
N ASN A 126 20.44 -7.33 -6.19
CA ASN A 126 20.62 -8.51 -7.03
C ASN A 126 20.54 -9.91 -6.37
N ARG A 127 19.32 -10.48 -6.32
CA ARG A 127 19.13 -11.86 -6.80
C ARG A 127 18.75 -11.80 -8.27
N VAL A 128 19.38 -12.61 -9.09
CA VAL A 128 19.27 -12.56 -10.56
C VAL A 128 17.86 -12.98 -11.05
N ASP A 129 17.08 -13.69 -10.21
CA ASP A 129 15.76 -14.23 -10.53
C ASP A 129 14.67 -13.87 -9.49
N LEU A 130 15.00 -13.06 -8.48
CA LEU A 130 14.16 -12.66 -7.34
C LEU A 130 13.74 -13.77 -6.36
N LYS A 131 14.08 -15.05 -6.57
CA LYS A 131 13.41 -16.23 -5.98
C LYS A 131 14.22 -17.00 -4.92
N LEU A 132 13.58 -17.64 -3.92
CA LEU A 132 14.21 -18.68 -3.07
C LEU A 132 14.11 -20.03 -3.75
N THR A 133 15.19 -20.79 -3.77
CA THR A 133 15.07 -22.25 -3.91
C THR A 133 15.83 -22.91 -2.76
N ASN A 134 15.17 -23.81 -2.03
CA ASN A 134 15.75 -24.62 -0.95
C ASN A 134 15.08 -26.00 -0.91
N ASP A 135 15.42 -26.82 0.09
CA ASP A 135 14.90 -28.19 0.23
C ASP A 135 13.39 -28.27 0.50
N VAL A 136 12.72 -27.13 0.73
CA VAL A 136 11.28 -27.02 0.97
C VAL A 136 10.57 -26.33 -0.18
N TRP A 137 11.19 -25.33 -0.79
CA TRP A 137 10.57 -24.40 -1.73
C TRP A 137 11.32 -24.35 -3.06
N LEU A 138 10.56 -24.37 -4.15
CA LEU A 138 11.03 -24.00 -5.48
C LEU A 138 10.49 -22.61 -5.80
N ASN A 139 11.42 -21.69 -6.08
CA ASN A 139 11.13 -20.32 -6.47
C ASN A 139 10.12 -19.58 -5.57
N TYR A 140 10.40 -19.51 -4.27
CA TYR A 140 9.56 -18.83 -3.30
C TYR A 140 9.88 -17.35 -3.16
N ASP A 141 8.87 -16.50 -3.31
CA ASP A 141 8.86 -15.07 -3.07
C ASP A 141 7.84 -14.72 -2.00
N VAL A 142 8.16 -13.73 -1.16
CA VAL A 142 7.26 -13.27 -0.10
C VAL A 142 7.41 -11.78 0.13
N SER A 143 6.35 -11.15 0.61
CA SER A 143 6.36 -9.77 1.09
C SER A 143 5.67 -9.69 2.42
N GLN A 144 6.37 -9.16 3.42
CA GLN A 144 5.76 -8.72 4.67
C GLN A 144 5.59 -7.21 4.62
N PHE A 145 4.46 -6.73 5.13
CA PHE A 145 4.16 -5.31 5.10
C PHE A 145 3.44 -4.85 6.35
N LEU A 146 3.78 -3.64 6.80
CA LEU A 146 3.05 -2.91 7.81
C LEU A 146 1.84 -2.23 7.16
N PHE A 147 0.70 -2.30 7.83
CA PHE A 147 -0.53 -1.62 7.42
C PHE A 147 -1.36 -1.24 8.65
N GLY A 148 -2.48 -0.57 8.38
CA GLY A 148 -3.48 -0.17 9.34
C GLY A 148 -3.14 1.12 10.06
N GLU A 149 -4.17 1.89 10.39
CA GLU A 149 -4.06 3.06 11.26
C GLU A 149 -3.82 2.63 12.72
N ASP A 150 -3.53 3.62 13.55
CA ASP A 150 -3.35 3.39 14.97
C ASP A 150 -4.63 2.81 15.58
N LEU A 151 -4.44 1.81 16.42
CA LEU A 151 -5.51 1.10 17.13
C LEU A 151 -6.38 0.15 16.28
N GLU A 152 -6.09 -0.07 14.99
CA GLU A 152 -6.94 -0.93 14.13
C GLU A 152 -6.73 -2.45 14.32
N CYS A 153 -5.52 -2.87 14.69
CA CYS A 153 -5.19 -4.28 14.92
C CYS A 153 -4.70 -4.59 16.33
N SER A 154 -4.51 -3.57 17.17
CA SER A 154 -4.09 -3.68 18.57
C SER A 154 -4.52 -2.45 19.32
N ASP A 155 -4.83 -2.55 20.61
CA ASP A 155 -5.14 -1.38 21.46
C ASP A 155 -3.90 -0.52 21.83
N GLU A 156 -2.71 -0.84 21.30
CA GLU A 156 -1.47 -0.11 21.58
C GLU A 156 -1.04 0.81 20.41
N LEU A 157 -0.92 2.12 20.66
CA LEU A 157 -0.44 3.13 19.67
C LEU A 157 0.96 2.86 19.09
N ARG A 158 1.76 2.05 19.78
CA ARG A 158 3.13 1.71 19.37
C ARG A 158 3.19 0.45 18.49
N LEU A 159 2.06 -0.17 18.21
CA LEU A 159 1.96 -1.35 17.35
C LEU A 159 1.22 -1.02 16.04
N SER A 160 1.44 -1.84 15.01
CA SER A 160 0.81 -1.79 13.69
C SER A 160 0.37 -3.20 13.28
N CYS A 161 -0.58 -3.29 12.36
CA CYS A 161 -0.88 -4.56 11.70
C CYS A 161 0.33 -5.03 10.88
N ILE A 162 0.50 -6.35 10.73
CA ILE A 162 1.43 -6.94 9.78
C ILE A 162 0.69 -7.94 8.88
N GLY A 163 0.91 -7.79 7.58
CA GLY A 163 0.40 -8.68 6.55
C GLY A 163 1.52 -9.44 5.86
N GLU A 164 1.14 -10.49 5.16
CA GLU A 164 2.07 -11.33 4.41
C GLU A 164 1.37 -11.92 3.19
N VAL A 165 2.05 -11.84 2.05
CA VAL A 165 1.67 -12.50 0.80
C VAL A 165 2.90 -13.18 0.25
N GLY A 166 2.75 -14.40 -0.28
CA GLY A 166 3.86 -15.13 -0.88
C GLY A 166 3.43 -16.01 -2.04
N ILE A 167 4.37 -16.36 -2.91
CA ILE A 167 4.18 -17.26 -4.04
C ILE A 167 5.33 -18.26 -4.09
N ALA A 168 5.05 -19.50 -4.46
CA ALA A 168 6.06 -20.48 -4.82
C ALA A 168 5.66 -21.17 -6.13
N ASP A 169 6.64 -21.47 -7.00
CA ASP A 169 6.38 -22.30 -8.18
C ASP A 169 6.19 -23.78 -7.79
N GLY A 170 6.70 -24.18 -6.63
CA GLY A 170 6.53 -25.52 -6.08
C GLY A 170 7.05 -25.65 -4.65
N PHE A 171 6.75 -26.79 -4.04
CA PHE A 171 7.19 -27.15 -2.70
C PHE A 171 7.46 -28.66 -2.64
N TYR A 172 8.44 -29.05 -1.83
CA TYR A 172 9.04 -30.38 -1.82
C TYR A 172 8.40 -31.36 -0.80
N ASP A 173 7.84 -30.84 0.30
CA ASP A 173 7.22 -31.65 1.37
C ASP A 173 5.69 -31.48 1.36
N SER A 174 4.93 -32.36 2.02
CA SER A 174 3.47 -32.20 2.13
C SER A 174 3.10 -30.97 2.98
N MET A 175 2.16 -30.15 2.50
CA MET A 175 1.70 -28.97 3.20
C MET A 175 0.19 -29.02 3.42
N VAL A 176 -0.23 -28.70 4.64
CA VAL A 176 -1.64 -28.70 5.04
C VAL A 176 -2.16 -27.26 4.96
N THR A 177 -3.19 -27.05 4.15
CA THR A 177 -4.00 -25.82 4.12
C THR A 177 -5.35 -26.07 4.79
N ARG A 178 -6.01 -25.02 5.27
CA ARG A 178 -7.36 -25.13 5.87
C ARG A 178 -8.42 -24.72 4.87
N ASN A 179 -9.38 -25.60 4.60
CA ASN A 179 -10.57 -25.24 3.84
C ASN A 179 -11.55 -24.46 4.72
N ILE A 180 -11.97 -23.27 4.28
CA ILE A 180 -12.82 -22.39 5.10
C ILE A 180 -14.27 -22.87 5.22
N HIS A 181 -14.76 -23.62 4.23
CA HIS A 181 -16.14 -24.08 4.16
C HIS A 181 -16.37 -25.30 5.06
N THR A 182 -15.34 -26.13 5.23
CA THR A 182 -15.43 -27.36 6.03
C THR A 182 -14.66 -27.30 7.34
N GLY A 183 -13.71 -26.38 7.48
CA GLY A 183 -12.82 -26.27 8.63
C GLY A 183 -11.69 -27.31 8.69
N TYR A 184 -11.66 -28.27 7.76
CA TYR A 184 -10.69 -29.35 7.75
C TYR A 184 -9.38 -28.98 7.03
N GLY A 185 -8.29 -29.62 7.47
CA GLY A 185 -7.01 -29.59 6.78
C GLY A 185 -7.06 -30.41 5.49
N VAL A 186 -6.50 -29.86 4.42
CA VAL A 186 -6.36 -30.50 3.10
C VAL A 186 -4.89 -30.46 2.70
N TYR A 187 -4.40 -31.56 2.15
CA TYR A 187 -3.05 -31.63 1.61
C TYR A 187 -2.98 -30.98 0.23
N MET A 188 -2.04 -30.06 0.06
CA MET A 188 -1.71 -29.55 -1.28
C MET A 188 -0.78 -30.52 -2.00
N GLN A 189 -0.92 -30.60 -3.31
CA GLN A 189 -0.08 -31.47 -4.14
C GLN A 189 1.30 -30.83 -4.32
N ALA A 190 2.36 -31.55 -3.93
CA ALA A 190 3.74 -31.13 -4.14
C ALA A 190 4.02 -30.72 -5.60
N TRP A 191 4.99 -29.84 -5.80
CA TRP A 191 5.42 -29.38 -7.13
C TRP A 191 4.35 -28.66 -7.96
N THR A 192 3.39 -28.01 -7.29
CA THR A 192 2.40 -27.15 -7.95
C THR A 192 2.57 -25.70 -7.51
N PRO A 193 2.22 -24.70 -8.35
CA PRO A 193 2.33 -23.31 -7.97
C PRO A 193 1.32 -22.94 -6.87
N LEU A 194 1.78 -22.27 -5.82
CA LEU A 194 0.97 -21.92 -4.65
C LEU A 194 1.10 -20.44 -4.31
N GLY A 195 -0.02 -19.83 -3.94
CA GLY A 195 -0.06 -18.50 -3.31
C GLY A 195 -0.42 -18.60 -1.83
N TYR A 196 0.13 -17.72 -1.01
CA TYR A 196 -0.16 -17.61 0.41
C TYR A 196 -1.06 -16.41 0.70
N PHE A 197 -2.22 -16.68 1.29
CA PHE A 197 -3.12 -15.69 1.88
C PHE A 197 -3.71 -16.28 3.16
N ASP A 198 -3.62 -15.55 4.26
CA ASP A 198 -4.06 -16.05 5.56
C ASP A 198 -4.85 -14.98 6.32
N ASP A 199 -5.83 -15.43 7.11
CA ASP A 199 -6.73 -14.57 7.89
C ASP A 199 -5.93 -13.74 8.92
N LEU A 200 -4.91 -14.35 9.54
CA LEU A 200 -3.99 -13.64 10.44
C LEU A 200 -3.12 -12.60 9.72
N SER A 201 -3.06 -12.65 8.39
CA SER A 201 -2.12 -11.91 7.56
C SER A 201 -2.80 -10.93 6.60
N GLY A 202 -4.07 -10.59 6.82
CA GLY A 202 -4.73 -9.44 6.19
C GLY A 202 -6.03 -9.76 5.47
N VAL A 203 -6.21 -11.02 5.07
CA VAL A 203 -7.49 -11.51 4.54
C VAL A 203 -8.52 -11.52 5.65
N ASP A 204 -9.79 -11.34 5.30
CA ASP A 204 -10.93 -11.58 6.20
C ASP A 204 -11.73 -12.75 5.65
N ALA A 205 -11.40 -13.95 6.12
CA ALA A 205 -12.06 -15.20 5.77
C ALA A 205 -13.19 -15.57 6.75
N GLY A 206 -13.46 -14.72 7.75
CA GLY A 206 -14.49 -14.94 8.76
C GLY A 206 -14.18 -16.06 9.78
N LEU A 207 -12.94 -16.58 9.83
CA LEU A 207 -12.54 -17.62 10.79
C LEU A 207 -11.77 -17.03 11.98
N ASN A 208 -10.91 -16.06 11.71
CA ASN A 208 -10.10 -15.34 12.67
C ASN A 208 -9.83 -13.93 12.14
N SER A 209 -10.72 -13.01 12.51
CA SER A 209 -10.61 -11.59 12.16
C SER A 209 -9.54 -10.86 12.97
N ASN A 210 -8.47 -11.50 13.43
CA ASN A 210 -7.36 -10.84 14.10
C ASN A 210 -6.17 -10.82 13.17
N ASN A 211 -5.54 -9.65 13.00
CA ASN A 211 -4.28 -9.57 12.28
C ASN A 211 -3.10 -9.73 13.23
N ARG A 212 -1.98 -10.21 12.71
CA ARG A 212 -0.71 -10.15 13.42
C ARG A 212 -0.36 -8.68 13.67
N VAL A 213 0.35 -8.44 14.77
CA VAL A 213 0.78 -7.10 15.18
C VAL A 213 2.29 -7.05 15.39
N ARG A 214 2.89 -5.90 15.09
CA ARG A 214 4.33 -5.66 15.24
C ARG A 214 4.60 -4.23 15.71
N SER A 215 5.70 -4.02 16.43
CA SER A 215 6.14 -2.67 16.84
C SER A 215 6.35 -1.76 15.63
N LYS A 216 5.89 -0.51 15.73
CA LYS A 216 6.15 0.54 14.73
C LYS A 216 7.64 0.84 14.54
N SER A 217 8.48 0.53 15.53
CA SER A 217 9.94 0.72 15.46
C SER A 217 10.67 -0.40 14.69
N ASN A 218 10.00 -1.52 14.39
CA ASN A 218 10.65 -2.62 13.73
C ASN A 218 10.97 -2.27 12.28
N SER A 219 12.19 -2.60 11.88
CA SER A 219 12.67 -2.59 10.50
C SER A 219 13.24 -3.98 10.18
N SER A 220 13.15 -4.39 8.92
CA SER A 220 13.74 -5.62 8.40
C SER A 220 13.79 -5.54 6.88
N SER A 221 14.77 -6.17 6.25
CA SER A 221 14.86 -6.20 4.78
C SER A 221 13.65 -6.84 4.11
N MET A 222 12.87 -7.65 4.83
CA MET A 222 11.66 -8.30 4.33
C MET A 222 10.39 -7.48 4.55
N LEU A 223 10.49 -6.32 5.22
CA LEU A 223 9.34 -5.53 5.66
C LEU A 223 9.25 -4.23 4.87
N GLY A 224 8.12 -3.99 4.22
CA GLY A 224 7.73 -2.70 3.67
C GLY A 224 6.50 -2.14 4.37
N SER A 225 5.92 -1.11 3.79
CA SER A 225 4.71 -0.44 4.25
C SER A 225 3.70 -0.40 3.11
N LEU A 226 2.49 -0.85 3.39
CA LEU A 226 1.39 -0.77 2.44
C LEU A 226 0.82 0.66 2.51
N LEU A 227 1.30 1.51 1.60
CA LEU A 227 0.99 2.94 1.59
C LEU A 227 0.05 3.29 0.44
N VAL A 228 -0.90 4.18 0.72
CA VAL A 228 -1.81 4.76 -0.26
C VAL A 228 -1.66 6.27 -0.29
N ARG A 229 -1.86 6.86 -1.47
CA ARG A 229 -1.80 8.29 -1.66
C ARG A 229 -2.86 8.95 -0.78
N GLN A 230 -2.44 9.93 0.01
CA GLN A 230 -3.39 10.74 0.76
C GLN A 230 -4.20 11.58 -0.24
N PRO A 231 -5.54 11.62 -0.13
CA PRO A 231 -6.33 12.56 -0.92
C PRO A 231 -5.87 13.98 -0.61
N ALA A 232 -5.70 14.81 -1.63
CA ALA A 232 -5.39 16.21 -1.42
C ALA A 232 -6.45 16.82 -0.49
N ILE A 233 -6.04 17.30 0.68
CA ILE A 233 -6.92 18.05 1.57
C ILE A 233 -7.25 19.33 0.79
N ALA A 234 -8.47 19.42 0.26
CA ALA A 234 -8.95 20.66 -0.32
C ALA A 234 -8.81 21.74 0.76
N GLN A 235 -7.96 22.75 0.52
CA GLN A 235 -7.93 23.91 1.39
C GLN A 235 -9.33 24.53 1.31
N VAL A 236 -10.14 24.30 2.34
CA VAL A 236 -11.35 25.09 2.57
C VAL A 236 -10.83 26.52 2.73
N PRO A 237 -11.16 27.45 1.81
CA PRO A 237 -10.77 28.83 2.01
C PRO A 237 -11.37 29.24 3.34
N GLU A 238 -10.54 29.67 4.29
CA GLU A 238 -11.07 30.33 5.47
C GLU A 238 -12.01 31.43 4.97
N PRO A 239 -13.25 31.55 5.48
CA PRO A 239 -14.09 32.65 5.12
C PRO A 239 -13.33 33.91 5.50
N THR A 240 -12.77 34.57 4.48
CA THR A 240 -12.04 35.83 4.65
C THR A 240 -12.87 36.71 5.58
N THR A 241 -12.21 37.32 6.56
CA THR A 241 -12.85 38.20 7.57
C THR A 241 -13.80 39.25 6.95
N LEU A 242 -13.61 39.59 5.67
CA LEU A 242 -14.52 40.36 4.83
C LEU A 242 -15.93 39.77 4.66
N VAL A 243 -16.08 38.45 4.50
CA VAL A 243 -17.38 37.76 4.40
C VAL A 243 -18.11 37.80 5.75
N LEU A 244 -17.40 37.54 6.85
CA LEU A 244 -17.94 37.68 8.20
C LEU A 244 -18.36 39.13 8.51
N LEU A 245 -17.55 40.12 8.11
CA LEU A 245 -17.89 41.53 8.26
C LEU A 245 -19.12 41.93 7.43
N ALA A 246 -19.24 41.41 6.21
CA ALA A 246 -20.38 41.65 5.35
C ALA A 246 -21.68 41.09 5.94
N PHE A 247 -21.65 39.88 6.51
CA PHE A 247 -22.82 39.31 7.20
C PHE A 247 -23.21 40.07 8.48
N VAL A 248 -22.23 40.56 9.25
CA VAL A 248 -22.48 41.40 10.43
C VAL A 248 -23.10 42.74 10.03
N LEU A 249 -22.62 43.38 8.97
CA LEU A 249 -23.17 44.64 8.48
C LEU A 249 -24.57 44.48 7.87
N PHE A 250 -24.84 43.37 7.18
CA PHE A 250 -26.18 43.06 6.65
C PHE A 250 -27.20 42.79 7.78
N GLY A 251 -26.78 42.11 8.85
CA GLY A 251 -27.61 41.87 10.03
C GLY A 251 -27.93 43.13 10.83
N VAL A 252 -27.02 44.11 10.86
CA VAL A 252 -27.25 45.42 11.50
C VAL A 252 -28.21 46.28 10.67
N TRP A 253 -28.18 46.18 9.33
CA TRP A 253 -29.09 46.95 8.47
C TRP A 253 -30.55 46.48 8.55
N LEU A 254 -30.77 45.18 8.80
CA LEU A 254 -32.11 44.59 8.98
C LEU A 254 -32.74 44.87 10.36
N LYS A 255 -31.96 45.31 11.36
CA LYS A 255 -32.47 45.76 12.67
C LYS A 255 -32.54 47.30 12.74
N ARG A 256 -33.35 47.92 11.88
CA ARG A 256 -33.88 49.27 12.17
C ARG A 256 -35.22 49.14 12.89
N PRO A 257 -35.37 49.61 14.15
CA PRO A 257 -36.67 49.67 14.80
C PRO A 257 -37.53 50.73 14.10
N GLY A 258 -38.69 50.31 13.60
CA GLY A 258 -39.73 51.24 13.15
C GLY A 258 -40.25 52.06 14.32
N HIS A 259 -39.71 53.26 14.51
CA HIS A 259 -40.36 54.28 15.32
C HIS A 259 -41.59 54.80 14.58
N SER A 260 -42.75 54.20 14.87
CA SER A 260 -44.04 54.86 14.67
C SER A 260 -44.32 55.72 15.90
N ALA A 261 -43.88 56.98 15.83
CA ALA A 261 -44.36 58.04 16.70
C ALA A 261 -45.09 59.06 15.83
N LYS A 262 -46.41 59.19 16.03
CA LYS A 262 -47.09 60.48 15.96
C LYS A 262 -48.42 60.41 16.69
N ALA A 263 -48.52 61.25 17.71
CA ALA A 263 -49.74 61.63 18.40
C ALA A 263 -50.18 63.02 17.88
N ILE A 264 -51.50 63.23 17.86
CA ILE A 264 -52.25 64.50 17.99
C ILE A 264 -52.14 65.52 16.85
N SER A 265 -53.24 65.66 16.09
CA SER A 265 -54.15 66.82 16.16
C SER A 265 -55.56 66.37 15.81
#